data_AF-A0A7V3PA37-F1
#
_entry.id   AF-A0A7V3PA37-F1
#
_cell.length_a   1.000
_cell.length_b   1.000
_cell.length_c   1.000
_cell.angle_alpha   90.00
_cell.angle_beta   90.00
_cell.angle_gamma   90.00
#
_symmetry.space_group_name_H-M   'P 1'
#
loop_
_entity.id
_entity.type
_entity.pdbx_description
1 polymer ?
#
loop_
_entity_poly.entity_id
_entity_poly.type
_entity_poly.pdbx_seq_one_letter_code
_entity_poly.pdbx_strand_id
1 'polypeptide(L)' 'MGKKVFVDLTHPFGADIPLWPYFQKPQIDTMHSLAKSGVLSQRITVVMHAGTHADSPRHVM' A
#
# COMPACT_ATOMS: atom_id res chain seq x y z
N MET A 1 -18.44 10.66 30.32
CA MET A 1 -18.21 9.77 29.16
C MET A 1 -16.80 10.03 28.64
N GLY A 2 -15.88 9.06 28.72
CA GLY A 2 -14.46 9.29 28.37
C GLY A 2 -14.27 9.59 26.88
N LYS A 3 -13.23 10.37 26.54
CA LYS A 3 -12.86 10.63 25.14
C LYS A 3 -12.42 9.31 24.47
N LYS A 4 -12.94 9.04 23.27
CA LYS A 4 -12.47 7.93 22.44
C LYS A 4 -11.09 8.28 21.88
N VAL A 5 -10.17 7.32 21.90
CA VAL A 5 -8.82 7.45 21.32
C VAL A 5 -8.77 6.58 20.07
N PHE A 6 -8.24 7.14 18.98
CA PHE A 6 -7.95 6.39 17.76
C PHE A 6 -6.45 6.09 17.71
N VAL A 7 -6.10 4.87 17.33
CA VAL A 7 -4.73 4.39 17.20
C VAL A 7 -4.56 3.83 15.80
N ASP A 8 -3.51 4.25 15.10
CA ASP A 8 -3.15 3.69 13.80
C ASP A 8 -2.35 2.41 14.00
N LEU A 9 -2.76 1.34 13.31
CA LEU A 9 -2.14 0.01 13.35
C LEU A 9 -1.53 -0.36 11.98
N THR A 10 -1.35 0.63 11.10
CA THR A 10 -0.89 0.47 9.72
C THR A 10 0.58 0.84 9.60
N HIS A 11 1.35 0.01 8.90
CA HIS A 11 2.72 0.38 8.54
C HIS A 11 2.73 1.32 7.33
N PRO A 12 3.72 2.23 7.21
CA PRO A 12 3.92 3.00 5.99
C PRO A 12 4.06 2.10 4.76
N PHE A 13 3.46 2.53 3.64
CA PHE A 13 3.47 1.78 2.38
C PHE A 13 4.42 2.44 1.37
N GLY A 14 5.14 1.62 0.60
CA GLY A 14 6.10 2.10 -0.40
C GLY A 14 6.70 0.96 -1.22
N ALA A 15 7.52 1.30 -2.22
CA ALA A 15 8.13 0.32 -3.12
C ALA A 15 9.11 -0.64 -2.42
N ASP A 16 9.67 -0.24 -1.27
CA ASP A 16 10.70 -0.99 -0.55
C ASP A 16 10.21 -1.64 0.75
N ILE A 17 8.90 -1.69 0.98
CA ILE A 17 8.37 -2.40 2.14
C ILE A 17 8.82 -3.88 2.12
N PRO A 18 9.08 -4.48 3.29
CA PRO A 18 9.32 -5.91 3.37
C PRO A 18 8.06 -6.66 2.93
N LEU A 19 8.27 -7.76 2.21
CA LEU A 19 7.22 -8.66 1.75
C LEU A 19 7.62 -10.10 2.02
N TRP A 20 6.66 -11.01 1.84
CA TRP A 20 6.96 -12.43 1.81
C TRP A 20 8.01 -12.73 0.71
N PRO A 21 9.02 -13.59 0.94
CA PRO A 21 10.20 -13.72 0.06
C PRO A 21 9.96 -14.04 -1.43
N TYR A 22 8.74 -14.43 -1.81
CA TYR A 22 8.39 -14.77 -3.19
C TYR A 22 7.43 -13.77 -3.86
N PHE A 23 6.97 -12.74 -3.14
CA PHE A 23 6.10 -11.71 -3.72
C PHE A 23 6.92 -10.62 -4.40
N GLN A 24 6.36 -10.11 -5.50
CA GLN A 24 6.92 -8.96 -6.18
C GLN A 24 6.70 -7.71 -5.33
N LYS A 25 7.75 -6.88 -5.21
CA LYS A 25 7.66 -5.55 -4.59
C LYS A 25 6.61 -4.69 -5.29
N PRO A 26 5.94 -3.76 -4.57
CA PRO A 26 5.02 -2.83 -5.20
C PRO A 26 5.74 -2.01 -6.27
N GLN A 27 5.17 -1.96 -7.48
CA GLN A 27 5.64 -1.08 -8.54
C GLN A 27 4.82 0.21 -8.51
N ILE A 28 5.50 1.34 -8.38
CA ILE A 28 4.87 2.66 -8.29
C ILE A 28 5.39 3.51 -9.46
N ASP A 29 4.60 3.57 -10.52
CA ASP A 29 4.94 4.30 -11.73
C ASP A 29 4.36 5.71 -11.67
N THR A 30 5.16 6.72 -12.03
CA THR A 30 4.66 8.09 -12.16
C THR A 30 4.03 8.28 -13.55
N MET A 31 2.74 8.60 -13.58
CA MET A 31 1.99 8.88 -14.81
C MET A 31 2.03 10.37 -15.16
N HIS A 32 1.88 11.23 -14.16
CA HIS A 32 2.04 12.68 -14.28
C HIS A 32 3.01 13.16 -13.21
N SER A 33 3.97 14.00 -13.59
CA SER A 33 4.89 14.62 -12.64
C SER A 33 4.42 16.04 -12.32
N LEU A 34 4.63 16.46 -11.07
CA LEU A 34 4.28 17.81 -10.62
C LEU A 34 4.97 18.89 -11.49
N ALA A 35 6.24 18.67 -11.84
CA ALA A 35 7.03 19.63 -12.62
C ALA A 35 6.50 19.85 -14.05
N LYS A 36 5.92 18.82 -14.69
CA LYS A 36 5.43 18.91 -16.07
C LYS A 36 3.93 19.21 -16.14
N SER A 37 3.16 18.59 -15.26
CA SER A 37 1.70 18.54 -15.35
C SER A 37 0.99 19.34 -14.25
N GLY A 38 1.72 19.91 -13.28
CA GLY A 38 1.13 20.60 -12.14
C GLY A 38 0.42 19.67 -11.15
N VAL A 39 0.47 18.35 -11.38
CA VAL A 39 -0.11 17.32 -10.51
C VAL A 39 0.79 16.08 -10.50
N LEU A 40 0.88 15.43 -9.34
CA LEU A 40 1.46 14.09 -9.22
C LEU A 40 0.36 13.05 -9.31
N SER A 41 0.47 12.12 -10.25
CA SER A 41 -0.41 10.94 -10.34
C SER A 41 0.43 9.70 -10.55
N GLN A 42 0.12 8.64 -9.80
CA GLN A 42 0.88 7.41 -9.84
C GLN A 42 -0.03 6.21 -10.05
N ARG A 43 0.48 5.20 -10.75
CA ARG A 43 -0.13 3.87 -10.82
C ARG A 43 0.63 2.94 -9.88
N ILE A 44 -0.10 2.24 -9.04
CA ILE A 44 0.45 1.24 -8.12
C ILE A 44 0.01 -0.14 -8.60
N THR A 45 0.99 -1.01 -8.87
CA THR A 45 0.76 -2.44 -9.12
C THR A 45 1.31 -3.22 -7.94
N VAL A 46 0.47 -3.98 -7.25
CA VAL A 46 0.84 -4.72 -6.04
C VAL A 46 -0.01 -5.98 -5.88
N VAL A 47 0.55 -6.99 -5.19
CA VAL A 47 -0.21 -8.15 -4.71
C VAL A 47 -1.14 -7.76 -3.55
N MET A 48 -2.23 -8.50 -3.34
CA MET A 48 -3.16 -8.19 -2.24
C MET A 48 -2.52 -8.34 -0.85
N HIS A 49 -1.53 -9.24 -0.69
CA HIS A 49 -0.86 -9.50 0.59
C HIS A 49 0.43 -8.68 0.72
N ALA A 50 0.30 -7.36 0.63
CA ALA A 50 1.40 -6.42 0.77
C ALA A 50 1.10 -5.39 1.86
N GLY A 51 2.08 -5.16 2.77
CA GLY A 51 1.89 -4.27 3.91
C GLY A 51 0.80 -4.75 4.87
N THR A 52 0.19 -3.82 5.62
CA THR A 52 -1.00 -4.13 6.43
C THR A 52 -2.20 -4.36 5.48
N HIS A 53 -2.78 -5.56 5.50
CA HIS A 53 -3.85 -5.98 4.60
C HIS A 53 -4.88 -6.86 5.32
N ALA A 54 -5.93 -7.27 4.61
CA ALA A 54 -6.95 -8.17 5.11
C ALA A 54 -7.21 -9.28 4.10
N ASP A 55 -7.26 -10.52 4.58
CA ASP A 55 -7.49 -11.69 3.76
C ASP A 55 -8.99 -11.99 3.63
N SER A 56 -9.42 -12.23 2.39
CA SER A 56 -10.79 -12.69 2.11
C SER A 56 -10.92 -14.21 2.34
N PRO A 57 -12.14 -14.75 2.52
CA PRO A 57 -12.33 -16.20 2.77
C PRO A 57 -11.75 -17.12 1.69
N ARG A 58 -11.56 -16.64 0.45
CA ARG A 58 -10.95 -17.42 -0.63
C ARG A 58 -9.41 -17.44 -0.57
N HIS A 59 -8.79 -16.71 0.34
CA HIS A 59 -7.32 -16.67 0.46
C HIS A 59 -6.73 -18.06 0.66
N VAL A 60 -7.36 -18.87 1.53
CA VAL A 60 -6.97 -20.25 1.82
C VAL A 60 -8.25 -21.10 1.84
N MET A 61 -8.19 -22.27 1.20
CA MET A 61 -9.26 -23.28 1.18
C MET A 61 -8.76 -24.59 1.75
#